data_AF-A0A5M8NVD7-F1
#
_entry.id   AF-A0A5M8NVD7-F1
#
_cell.length_a   1.000
_cell.length_b   1.000
_cell.length_c   1.000
_cell.angle_alpha   90.00
_cell.angle_beta   90.00
_cell.angle_gamma   90.00
#
_symmetry.space_group_name_H-M   'P 1'
#
loop_
_entity.id
_entity.type
_entity.pdbx_description
1 polymer ?
#
loop_
_entity_poly.entity_id
_entity_poly.type
_entity_poly.pdbx_seq_one_letter_code
_entity_poly.pdbx_strand_id
1 'polypeptide(L)'
;MSVRGIGIRNISEIQEVSVRKVLSVPVNSHYVLTPLKSYYEALEVDEFWTYVGNKGKKYWLIYAYERQSGEIVAYVWGQRDLKTAKRLREKLIKPGVSFGCICRG
;
A
#
# COMPACT_ATOMS: atom_id res chain seq x y z
N MET A 1 -0.09 -11.04 -0.17
CA MET A 1 -1.42 -11.61 0.13
C MET A 1 -2.26 -11.44 -1.11
N SER A 2 -2.90 -12.50 -1.59
CA SER A 2 -3.84 -12.36 -2.70
C SER A 2 -5.21 -11.91 -2.17
N VAL A 3 -6.06 -11.43 -3.09
CA VAL A 3 -7.44 -11.03 -2.78
C VAL A 3 -8.16 -12.16 -2.04
N ARG A 4 -8.89 -11.84 -0.95
CA ARG A 4 -9.63 -12.78 -0.08
C ARG A 4 -8.77 -13.79 0.71
N GLY A 5 -7.47 -13.52 0.92
CA GLY A 5 -6.62 -14.37 1.74
C GLY A 5 -6.20 -15.69 1.08
N ILE A 6 -6.44 -15.85 -0.22
CA ILE A 6 -6.11 -17.06 -0.97
C ILE A 6 -4.61 -17.10 -1.27
N GLY A 7 -3.95 -18.22 -0.96
CA GLY A 7 -2.54 -18.43 -1.28
C GLY A 7 -2.27 -18.55 -2.78
N ILE A 8 -1.05 -18.22 -3.22
CA ILE A 8 -0.67 -18.29 -4.65
C ILE A 8 -0.80 -19.71 -5.25
N ARG A 9 -0.67 -20.76 -4.43
CA ARG A 9 -0.84 -22.16 -4.86
C ARG A 9 -2.33 -22.48 -5.09
N ASN A 10 -3.19 -22.08 -4.16
CA ASN A 10 -4.64 -22.24 -4.34
C ASN A 10 -5.13 -21.47 -5.58
N ILE A 11 -4.58 -20.28 -5.88
CA ILE A 11 -4.91 -19.58 -7.14
C ILE A 11 -4.47 -20.39 -8.35
N SER A 12 -3.26 -20.94 -8.31
CA SER A 12 -2.72 -21.81 -9.37
C SER A 12 -3.62 -23.02 -9.61
N GLU A 13 -4.12 -23.65 -8.55
CA GLU A 13 -5.04 -24.79 -8.60
C GLU A 13 -6.42 -24.39 -9.15
N ILE A 14 -7.06 -23.35 -8.59
CA ILE A 14 -8.42 -22.91 -9.00
C ILE A 14 -8.46 -22.40 -10.44
N GLN A 15 -7.40 -21.69 -10.87
CA GLN A 15 -7.33 -21.07 -12.19
C GLN A 15 -6.66 -21.97 -13.24
N GLU A 16 -6.20 -23.17 -12.85
CA GLU A 16 -5.48 -24.11 -13.74
C GLU A 16 -4.28 -23.48 -14.47
N VAL A 17 -3.57 -22.56 -13.81
CA VAL A 17 -2.38 -21.90 -14.35
C VAL A 17 -1.17 -22.15 -13.46
N SER A 18 0.04 -22.11 -14.01
CA SER A 18 1.25 -22.28 -13.19
C SER A 18 1.41 -21.18 -12.13
N VAL A 19 1.99 -21.53 -10.97
CA VAL A 19 2.37 -20.56 -9.92
C VAL A 19 3.23 -19.43 -10.48
N ARG A 20 4.11 -19.73 -11.45
CA ARG A 20 4.94 -18.73 -12.14
C ARG A 20 4.08 -17.70 -12.87
N LYS A 21 3.01 -18.12 -13.54
CA LYS A 21 2.07 -17.22 -14.20
C LYS A 21 1.35 -16.35 -13.16
N VAL A 22 0.90 -16.94 -12.04
CA VAL A 22 0.28 -16.20 -10.93
C VAL A 22 1.22 -15.12 -10.39
N LEU A 23 2.50 -15.44 -10.17
CA LEU A 23 3.51 -14.48 -9.70
C LEU A 23 3.88 -13.44 -10.76
N SER A 24 3.87 -13.79 -12.04
CA SER A 24 4.22 -12.84 -13.11
C SER A 24 3.22 -11.68 -13.22
N VAL A 25 1.96 -11.87 -12.85
CA VAL A 25 0.94 -10.81 -12.91
C VAL A 25 1.27 -9.65 -11.97
N PRO A 26 1.44 -9.84 -10.64
CA PRO A 26 1.79 -8.75 -9.73
C PRO A 26 3.22 -8.23 -9.95
N VAL A 27 4.18 -9.09 -10.35
CA VAL A 27 5.56 -8.66 -10.60
C VAL A 27 5.66 -7.69 -11.78
N ASN A 28 4.86 -7.91 -12.84
CA ASN A 28 4.84 -7.07 -14.03
C ASN A 28 3.71 -6.03 -13.99
N SER A 29 3.04 -5.86 -12.85
CA SER A 29 2.00 -4.84 -12.70
C SER A 29 2.65 -3.49 -12.41
N HIS A 30 2.47 -2.53 -13.31
CA HIS A 30 2.87 -1.14 -13.10
C HIS A 30 1.70 -0.29 -12.57
N TYR A 31 0.86 -0.87 -11.72
CA TYR A 31 -0.28 -0.15 -11.16
C TYR A 31 0.22 0.97 -10.22
N VAL A 32 -0.18 2.20 -10.54
CA VAL A 32 0.13 3.40 -9.75
C VAL A 32 -1.18 3.93 -9.17
N LEU A 33 -1.18 4.23 -7.87
CA LEU A 33 -2.30 4.90 -7.24
C LEU A 33 -2.37 6.34 -7.74
N THR A 34 -3.54 6.71 -8.25
CA THR A 34 -3.88 8.09 -8.60
C THR A 34 -4.94 8.56 -7.61
N PRO A 35 -4.67 9.61 -6.81
CA PRO A 35 -5.64 10.18 -5.89
C PRO A 35 -6.94 10.56 -6.61
N LEU A 36 -8.09 10.20 -6.04
CA LEU A 36 -9.40 10.54 -6.60
C LEU A 36 -9.70 12.03 -6.47
N LYS A 37 -9.15 12.70 -5.45
CA LYS A 37 -9.38 14.12 -5.15
C LYS A 37 -8.05 14.87 -5.12
N SER A 38 -8.11 16.16 -5.45
CA SER A 38 -7.01 17.09 -5.22
C SER A 38 -6.97 17.63 -3.78
N TYR A 39 -8.08 17.54 -3.05
CA TYR A 39 -8.20 17.96 -1.65
C TYR A 39 -8.94 16.92 -0.81
N TYR A 40 -8.42 16.68 0.39
CA TYR A 40 -9.03 15.83 1.42
C TYR A 40 -9.17 16.61 2.73
N GLU A 41 -10.33 16.59 3.36
CA GLU A 41 -10.53 17.33 4.62
C GLU A 41 -9.65 16.77 5.75
N ALA A 42 -9.68 15.44 5.92
CA ALA A 42 -8.89 14.72 6.90
C ALA A 42 -8.31 13.45 6.28
N LEU A 43 -7.04 13.17 6.56
CA LEU A 43 -6.38 11.91 6.24
C LEU A 43 -5.99 11.19 7.51
N GLU A 44 -6.25 9.89 7.58
CA GLU A 44 -5.75 9.01 8.63
C GLU A 44 -4.44 8.37 8.17
N VAL A 45 -3.41 8.42 9.02
CA VAL A 45 -2.16 7.71 8.79
C VAL A 45 -2.04 6.55 9.75
N ASP A 46 -1.85 5.36 9.20
CA ASP A 46 -1.65 4.13 9.95
C ASP A 46 -0.48 3.32 9.39
N GLU A 47 0.02 2.39 10.20
CA GLU A 47 1.15 1.54 9.89
C GLU A 47 0.90 0.08 10.27
N PHE A 48 1.36 -0.83 9.42
CA PHE A 48 1.55 -2.22 9.80
C PHE A 48 2.87 -2.75 9.26
N TRP A 49 3.27 -3.92 9.75
CA TRP A 49 4.54 -4.51 9.35
C TRP A 49 4.38 -5.97 8.95
N THR A 50 5.30 -6.43 8.11
CA THR A 50 5.42 -7.83 7.71
C THR A 50 6.88 -8.24 7.61
N TYR A 51 7.13 -9.54 7.53
CA TYR A 51 8.46 -10.10 7.29
C TYR A 51 8.69 -10.32 5.80
N VAL A 52 9.88 -9.98 5.31
CA VAL A 52 10.26 -10.20 3.90
C VAL A 52 11.50 -11.08 3.83
N GLY A 53 11.37 -12.25 3.21
CA GLY A 53 12.44 -13.24 3.05
C GLY A 53 12.70 -14.07 4.31
N ASN A 54 12.94 -13.42 5.46
CA ASN A 54 13.14 -14.09 6.75
C ASN A 54 12.52 -13.32 7.93
N LYS A 55 12.39 -13.99 9.09
CA LYS A 55 11.77 -13.42 10.31
C LYS A 55 12.62 -12.35 11.01
N GLY A 56 13.88 -12.17 10.63
CA GLY A 56 14.72 -11.09 11.14
C GLY A 56 14.48 -9.75 10.41
N LYS A 57 13.81 -9.78 9.26
CA LYS A 57 13.68 -8.63 8.37
C LYS A 57 12.26 -8.10 8.31
N LYS A 58 11.94 -7.17 9.22
CA LYS A 58 10.66 -6.44 9.23
C LYS A 58 10.66 -5.30 8.21
N TYR A 59 9.52 -5.12 7.56
CA TYR A 59 9.21 -3.99 6.70
C TYR A 59 7.88 -3.40 7.10
N TRP A 60 7.83 -2.07 7.17
CA TRP A 60 6.64 -1.31 7.48
C TRP A 60 5.98 -0.82 6.21
N LEU A 61 4.66 -0.99 6.12
CA LEU A 61 3.79 -0.25 5.23
C LEU A 61 3.18 0.88 6.02
N ILE A 62 3.44 2.11 5.59
CA ILE A 62 2.77 3.30 6.10
C ILE A 62 1.88 3.83 5.00
N TYR A 63 0.62 4.12 5.30
CA TYR A 63 -0.34 4.59 4.32
C TYR A 63 -1.17 5.76 4.84
N ALA A 64 -1.68 6.57 3.91
CA ALA A 64 -2.63 7.64 4.15
C ALA A 64 -3.98 7.22 3.57
N TYR A 65 -5.02 7.32 4.40
CA TYR A 65 -6.36 6.83 4.13
C TYR A 65 -7.40 7.92 4.36
N GLU A 66 -8.39 8.02 3.47
CA GLU A 66 -9.55 8.88 3.71
C GLU A 66 -10.77 8.01 4.07
N ARG A 67 -11.33 8.24 5.26
CA ARG A 67 -12.49 7.46 5.74
C ARG A 67 -13.74 7.60 4.88
N GLN A 68 -13.96 8.78 4.30
CA GLN A 68 -15.23 9.08 3.63
C GLN A 68 -15.41 8.30 2.32
N SER A 69 -14.37 8.24 1.50
CA SER A 69 -14.35 7.45 0.26
C SER A 69 -13.85 6.03 0.46
N GLY A 70 -13.15 5.77 1.57
CA GLY A 70 -12.45 4.51 1.79
C GLY A 70 -11.19 4.35 0.92
N GLU A 71 -10.64 5.46 0.44
CA GLU A 71 -9.49 5.49 -0.46
C GLU A 71 -8.16 5.43 0.30
N ILE A 72 -7.23 4.62 -0.22
CA ILE A 72 -5.80 4.73 0.11
C ILE A 72 -5.17 5.76 -0.83
N VAL A 73 -4.95 6.98 -0.34
CA VAL A 73 -4.45 8.11 -1.15
C VAL A 73 -2.98 7.92 -1.51
N ALA A 74 -2.18 7.42 -0.56
CA ALA A 74 -0.79 7.08 -0.79
C ALA A 74 -0.30 6.00 0.19
N TYR A 75 0.73 5.26 -0.20
CA TYR A 75 1.46 4.36 0.70
C TYR A 75 2.95 4.29 0.37
N VAL A 76 3.75 3.92 1.38
CA VAL A 76 5.18 3.68 1.25
C VAL A 76 5.62 2.47 2.05
N TRP A 77 6.54 1.69 1.48
CA TRP A 77 7.28 0.65 2.20
C TRP A 77 8.63 1.20 2.70
N GLY A 78 9.00 0.82 3.92
CA GLY A 78 10.26 1.24 4.52
C GLY A 78 10.53 0.68 5.91
N GLN A 79 11.44 1.34 6.62
CA GLN A 79 11.69 1.12 8.04
C GLN A 79 10.72 1.97 8.87
N ARG A 80 10.56 1.66 10.15
CA ARG A 80 9.80 2.51 11.08
C ARG A 80 10.61 3.74 11.47
N ASP A 81 10.75 4.67 10.54
CA ASP A 81 11.54 5.88 10.74
C ASP A 81 10.89 7.13 10.14
N LEU A 82 11.39 8.29 10.59
CA LEU A 82 10.92 9.58 10.10
C LEU A 82 11.19 9.76 8.60
N LYS A 83 12.23 9.12 8.05
CA LYS A 83 12.56 9.18 6.63
C LYS A 83 11.45 8.55 5.79
N THR A 84 10.90 7.43 6.22
CA THR A 84 9.78 6.75 5.57
C THR A 84 8.50 7.58 5.68
N ALA A 85 8.23 8.21 6.82
CA ALA A 85 7.11 9.14 6.97
C ALA A 85 7.23 10.38 6.05
N LYS A 86 8.43 10.96 5.91
CA LYS A 86 8.68 12.07 4.97
C LYS A 86 8.41 11.66 3.52
N ARG A 87 8.84 10.46 3.11
CA ARG A 87 8.55 9.91 1.78
C ARG A 87 7.05 9.74 1.53
N LEU A 88 6.27 9.37 2.54
CA LEU A 88 4.80 9.32 2.42
C LEU A 88 4.23 10.70 2.13
N ARG A 89 4.68 11.72 2.88
CA ARG A 89 4.26 13.11 2.68
C ARG A 89 4.62 13.62 1.29
N GLU A 90 5.84 13.34 0.82
CA GLU A 90 6.27 13.68 -0.55
C GLU A 90 5.38 13.01 -1.60
N LYS A 91 4.99 11.75 -1.40
CA LYS A 91 4.07 11.04 -2.30
C LYS A 91 2.68 11.67 -2.36
N LEU A 92 2.20 12.30 -1.30
CA LEU A 92 0.93 13.04 -1.30
C LEU A 92 1.08 14.37 -2.05
N ILE A 93 2.14 15.13 -1.77
CA ILE A 93 2.29 16.49 -2.31
C ILE A 93 2.65 16.46 -3.81
N LYS A 94 3.46 15.51 -4.27
CA LYS A 94 3.93 15.43 -5.67
C LYS A 94 2.80 15.41 -6.71
N PRO A 95 1.71 14.63 -6.55
CA PRO A 95 0.55 14.71 -7.45
C PRO A 95 -0.35 15.94 -7.23
N GLY A 96 0.02 16.86 -6.33
CA GLY A 96 -0.77 18.07 -6.04
C GLY A 96 -1.88 17.86 -5.01
N VAL A 97 -1.83 16.80 -4.20
CA VAL A 97 -2.83 16.58 -3.15
C VAL A 97 -2.58 17.52 -1.98
N SER A 98 -3.65 18.20 -1.59
CA SER A 98 -3.73 19.06 -0.41
C SER A 98 -4.67 18.42 0.62
N PHE A 99 -4.47 18.73 1.90
CA PHE A 99 -5.31 18.19 2.97
C PHE A 99 -5.39 19.11 4.17
N GLY A 100 -6.52 19.09 4.88
CA GLY A 100 -6.77 19.94 6.04
C GLY A 100 -6.02 19.49 7.29
N CYS A 101 -6.23 18.24 7.72
CA CYS A 101 -5.53 17.67 8.87
C CYS A 101 -5.09 16.21 8.65
N ILE A 102 -4.13 15.78 9.46
CA ILE A 102 -3.73 14.37 9.56
C ILE A 102 -4.13 13.87 10.95
N CYS A 103 -4.99 12.86 10.97
CA CYS A 103 -5.40 12.14 12.17
C CYS A 103 -4.56 10.86 12.31
N ARG A 104 -4.37 10.40 13.54
CA ARG A 104 -3.98 9.00 13.79
C ARG A 104 -5.26 8.20 13.99
N GLY A 105 -5.32 7.04 13.34
CA GLY A 105 -6.40 6.05 13.57
C GLY A 105 -6.38 5.51 14.99
#